data_AF-A0A938L8G0-F1
#
_entry.id   AF-A0A938L8G0-F1
#
_cell.length_a   1.000
_cell.length_b   1.000
_cell.length_c   1.000
_cell.angle_alpha   90.00
_cell.angle_beta   90.00
_cell.angle_gamma   90.00
#
_symmetry.space_group_name_H-M   'P 1'
#
loop_
_entity.id
_entity.type
_entity.pdbx_description
1 polymer ?
#
loop_
_entity_poly.entity_id
_entity_poly.type
_entity_poly.pdbx_seq_one_letter_code
_entity_poly.pdbx_strand_id
1 'polypeptide(L)'
;DGGLGDDNISGGLGDDTVDGGAGNDSVAGDAGNDSMSGGDGSDTLSGGDGNDAANGGDGTDSIDGGLGDDNISGGLGDDTVDGGAGNDSVAGDAGNDSISGGDGSDSVNGGDGSDSIDSGSGSDTVDGGGGGTDLMAPEATVDLTPDSPGVSATLTATASASDADGGTVTLTYVWTLNGVIVKTTAGTSALSDELDLTSLDTQVQAGDEVAVAVTPNDGVLDGETKFDSVIIIEG
;
A
#
# COMPACT_ATOMS: atom_id res chain seq x y z
N ASP A 1 -1.80 23.35 20.45
CA ASP A 1 -2.34 23.23 21.82
C ASP A 1 -3.80 23.63 21.79
N GLY A 2 -4.68 22.64 21.67
CA GLY A 2 -6.14 22.75 21.80
C GLY A 2 -6.57 22.74 23.27
N GLY A 3 -5.98 21.85 24.06
CA GLY A 3 -6.06 21.85 25.52
C GLY A 3 -7.10 20.87 26.05
N LEU A 4 -8.30 21.33 26.38
CA LEU A 4 -9.37 20.44 26.90
C LEU A 4 -10.59 20.51 25.97
N GLY A 5 -11.15 19.34 25.68
CA GLY A 5 -12.30 19.16 24.80
C GLY A 5 -11.86 18.95 23.35
N ASP A 6 -12.85 18.67 22.50
CA ASP A 6 -12.64 18.38 21.08
C ASP A 6 -12.31 19.66 20.30
N ASP A 7 -11.13 19.69 19.67
CA ASP A 7 -10.58 20.84 18.95
C ASP A 7 -10.40 20.58 17.44
N ASN A 8 -10.29 21.67 16.68
CA ASN A 8 -9.95 21.62 15.25
C ASN A 8 -8.82 22.62 15.00
N ILE A 9 -7.65 22.11 14.63
CA ILE A 9 -6.38 22.83 14.59
C ILE A 9 -5.73 22.66 13.22
N SER A 10 -5.17 23.74 12.67
CA SER A 10 -4.41 23.75 11.42
C SER A 10 -3.12 24.56 11.61
N GLY A 11 -1.99 24.00 11.16
CA GLY A 11 -0.66 24.62 11.18
C GLY A 11 -0.53 25.69 10.10
N GLY A 12 -0.81 25.29 8.85
CA GLY A 12 -1.01 26.20 7.73
C GLY A 12 0.17 26.24 6.75
N LEU A 13 1.12 27.16 6.93
CA LEU A 13 2.26 27.29 6.02
C LEU A 13 3.56 27.34 6.81
N GLY A 14 4.52 26.53 6.40
CA GLY A 14 5.81 26.39 7.04
C GLY A 14 5.80 25.29 8.11
N ASP A 15 6.94 25.06 8.73
CA ASP A 15 7.12 24.02 9.75
C ASP A 15 6.43 24.43 11.06
N ASP A 16 5.43 23.66 11.49
CA ASP A 16 4.59 23.90 12.65
C ASP A 16 4.75 22.86 13.77
N THR A 17 4.28 23.22 14.96
CA THR A 17 4.20 22.29 16.10
C THR A 17 2.81 22.39 16.70
N VAL A 18 2.06 21.29 16.61
CA VAL A 18 0.66 21.19 16.97
C VAL A 18 0.46 20.11 18.03
N ASP A 19 -0.47 20.36 18.94
CA ASP A 19 -0.80 19.49 20.08
C ASP A 19 -2.32 19.62 20.26
N GLY A 20 -3.05 18.51 20.14
CA GLY A 20 -4.51 18.43 20.32
C GLY A 20 -4.85 18.65 21.79
N GLY A 21 -4.32 17.77 22.64
CA GLY A 21 -4.44 17.86 24.08
C GLY A 21 -5.32 16.73 24.61
N ALA A 22 -6.46 17.04 25.20
CA ALA A 22 -7.40 16.03 25.66
C ALA A 22 -8.77 16.27 25.05
N GLY A 23 -9.38 15.23 24.49
CA GLY A 23 -10.59 15.36 23.68
C GLY A 23 -10.39 14.63 22.36
N ASN A 24 -11.43 14.58 21.54
CA ASN A 24 -11.28 14.01 20.20
C ASN A 24 -10.96 15.15 19.23
N ASP A 25 -9.70 15.26 18.82
CA ASP A 25 -9.15 16.39 18.10
C ASP A 25 -9.00 16.10 16.60
N SER A 26 -9.09 17.17 15.81
CA SER A 26 -8.76 17.16 14.39
C SER A 26 -7.58 18.10 14.16
N VAL A 27 -6.46 17.55 13.73
CA VAL A 27 -5.18 18.26 13.58
C VAL A 27 -4.69 18.13 12.15
N ALA A 28 -4.37 19.26 11.51
CA ALA A 28 -3.74 19.31 10.19
C ALA A 28 -2.42 20.10 10.25
N GLY A 29 -1.33 19.52 9.74
CA GLY A 29 -0.04 20.21 9.54
C GLY A 29 -0.12 21.21 8.38
N ASP A 30 -0.73 20.76 7.28
CA ASP A 30 -0.88 21.44 6.00
C ASP A 30 0.40 21.42 5.13
N ALA A 31 1.26 22.42 5.18
CA ALA A 31 2.43 22.47 4.29
C ALA A 31 3.67 22.91 5.06
N GLY A 32 4.70 22.09 5.07
CA GLY A 32 5.86 22.27 5.95
C GLY A 32 6.27 20.93 6.52
N ASN A 33 7.36 20.90 7.29
CA ASN A 33 7.69 19.72 8.08
C ASN A 33 7.13 19.92 9.49
N ASP A 34 6.04 19.26 9.78
CA ASP A 34 5.22 19.49 10.96
C ASP A 34 5.46 18.47 12.05
N SER A 35 5.24 18.88 13.29
CA SER A 35 5.24 17.97 14.45
C SER A 35 3.90 18.04 15.15
N MET A 36 3.18 16.92 15.16
CA MET A 36 1.80 16.83 15.63
C MET A 36 1.66 15.77 16.72
N SER A 37 0.83 16.07 17.72
CA SER A 37 0.38 15.14 18.75
C SER A 37 -1.14 15.23 18.88
N GLY A 38 -1.86 14.10 18.89
CA GLY A 38 -3.29 14.03 19.20
C GLY A 38 -3.51 14.22 20.70
N GLY A 39 -2.95 13.31 21.50
CA GLY A 39 -2.98 13.40 22.96
C GLY A 39 -3.91 12.35 23.56
N ASP A 40 -4.81 12.75 24.47
CA ASP A 40 -5.81 11.84 25.03
C ASP A 40 -7.10 11.91 24.21
N GLY A 41 -7.55 10.83 23.60
CA GLY A 41 -8.83 10.79 22.88
C GLY A 41 -8.74 10.06 21.56
N SER A 42 -9.84 10.04 20.79
CA SER A 42 -9.79 9.49 19.43
C SER A 42 -9.60 10.62 18.44
N ASP A 43 -8.39 10.72 17.92
CA ASP A 43 -7.91 11.88 17.17
C ASP A 43 -7.83 11.60 15.66
N THR A 44 -7.81 12.68 14.88
CA THR A 44 -7.57 12.63 13.43
C THR A 44 -6.44 13.57 13.08
N LEU A 45 -5.32 13.03 12.62
CA LEU A 45 -4.11 13.77 12.26
C LEU A 45 -3.85 13.65 10.75
N SER A 46 -3.49 14.77 10.11
CA SER A 46 -3.07 14.82 8.71
C SER A 46 -1.82 15.69 8.57
N GLY A 47 -0.71 15.13 8.08
CA GLY A 47 0.56 15.83 7.90
C GLY A 47 0.47 16.84 6.76
N GLY A 48 0.29 16.34 5.54
CA GLY A 48 0.08 17.16 4.37
C GLY A 48 1.30 17.15 3.45
N ASP A 49 1.82 18.32 3.09
CA ASP A 49 3.03 18.43 2.26
C ASP A 49 4.28 18.60 3.14
N GLY A 50 5.19 17.63 3.17
CA GLY A 50 6.49 17.73 3.84
C GLY A 50 6.83 16.47 4.62
N ASN A 51 7.98 16.49 5.31
CA ASN A 51 8.40 15.35 6.11
C ASN A 51 7.92 15.56 7.55
N ASP A 52 6.83 14.91 7.91
CA ASP A 52 6.07 15.15 9.12
C ASP A 52 6.40 14.16 10.24
N ALA A 53 6.12 14.56 11.47
CA ALA A 53 6.17 13.71 12.65
C ALA A 53 4.81 13.71 13.35
N ALA A 54 4.12 12.57 13.35
CA ALA A 54 2.79 12.44 13.93
C ALA A 54 2.76 11.38 15.05
N ASN A 55 2.10 11.71 16.17
CA ASN A 55 1.81 10.78 17.26
C ASN A 55 0.32 10.87 17.63
N GLY A 56 -0.41 9.76 17.52
CA GLY A 56 -1.84 9.70 17.89
C GLY A 56 -2.02 9.93 19.38
N GLY A 57 -1.42 9.06 20.19
CA GLY A 57 -1.39 9.21 21.64
C GLY A 57 -2.18 8.10 22.33
N ASP A 58 -3.08 8.46 23.24
CA ASP A 58 -3.97 7.51 23.92
C ASP A 58 -5.34 7.50 23.23
N GLY A 59 -5.73 6.42 22.56
CA GLY A 59 -7.10 6.31 22.06
C GLY A 59 -7.32 5.38 20.89
N THR A 60 -7.96 5.87 19.85
CA THR A 60 -8.19 5.13 18.60
C THR A 60 -8.12 6.19 17.54
N ASP A 61 -6.98 6.26 16.90
CA ASP A 61 -6.57 7.41 16.13
C ASP A 61 -6.60 7.09 14.63
N SER A 62 -6.78 8.15 13.84
CA SER A 62 -6.68 8.09 12.38
C SER A 62 -5.58 9.03 11.95
N ILE A 63 -4.49 8.50 11.39
CA ILE A 63 -3.31 9.27 11.02
C ILE A 63 -3.03 9.10 9.52
N ASP A 64 -2.85 10.21 8.81
CA ASP A 64 -2.44 10.29 7.40
C ASP A 64 -1.17 11.15 7.30
N GLY A 65 -0.04 10.54 6.91
CA GLY A 65 1.24 11.23 6.74
C GLY A 65 1.20 12.26 5.61
N GLY A 66 0.73 11.84 4.44
CA GLY A 66 0.58 12.70 3.28
C GLY A 66 1.72 12.54 2.28
N LEU A 67 2.41 13.63 1.94
CA LEU A 67 3.50 13.65 0.98
C LEU A 67 4.83 13.97 1.66
N GLY A 68 5.79 13.06 1.63
CA GLY A 68 7.12 13.28 2.19
C GLY A 68 7.59 12.03 2.91
N ASP A 69 8.82 12.07 3.43
CA ASP A 69 9.30 10.96 4.27
C ASP A 69 8.85 11.22 5.72
N ASP A 70 7.81 10.51 6.17
CA ASP A 70 7.12 10.75 7.43
C ASP A 70 7.55 9.80 8.55
N ASN A 71 7.33 10.23 9.79
CA ASN A 71 7.57 9.43 11.00
C ASN A 71 6.32 9.42 11.88
N ILE A 72 5.64 8.26 11.91
CA ILE A 72 4.30 8.12 12.47
C ILE A 72 4.29 7.07 13.57
N SER A 73 3.59 7.38 14.66
CA SER A 73 3.31 6.49 15.80
C SER A 73 1.81 6.55 16.12
N GLY A 74 1.13 5.40 16.08
CA GLY A 74 -0.29 5.27 16.47
C GLY A 74 -0.46 5.58 17.95
N GLY A 75 0.20 4.79 18.80
CA GLY A 75 0.25 5.01 20.24
C GLY A 75 -0.44 3.89 21.00
N LEU A 76 -1.39 4.23 21.87
CA LEU A 76 -2.19 3.25 22.59
C LEU A 76 -3.57 3.14 21.96
N GLY A 77 -4.01 1.91 21.79
CA GLY A 77 -5.34 1.52 21.32
C GLY A 77 -5.32 1.14 19.85
N ASP A 78 -6.50 0.80 19.31
CA ASP A 78 -6.59 0.25 17.96
C ASP A 78 -6.59 1.39 16.93
N ASP A 79 -5.48 1.59 16.22
CA ASP A 79 -5.26 2.76 15.37
C ASP A 79 -5.38 2.46 13.86
N THR A 80 -5.62 3.50 13.06
CA THR A 80 -5.56 3.46 11.60
C THR A 80 -4.51 4.44 11.10
N VAL A 81 -3.49 3.93 10.43
CA VAL A 81 -2.34 4.73 9.97
C VAL A 81 -2.11 4.53 8.47
N ASP A 82 -1.95 5.62 7.74
CA ASP A 82 -1.51 5.66 6.34
C ASP A 82 -0.24 6.52 6.25
N GLY A 83 0.86 5.93 5.79
CA GLY A 83 2.13 6.63 5.57
C GLY A 83 2.04 7.66 4.44
N GLY A 84 1.24 7.38 3.41
CA GLY A 84 1.10 8.26 2.26
C GLY A 84 2.17 8.00 1.19
N ALA A 85 2.88 9.03 0.75
CA ALA A 85 3.88 8.91 -0.33
C ALA A 85 5.24 9.43 0.12
N GLY A 86 6.25 8.58 0.04
CA GLY A 86 7.61 8.86 0.51
C GLY A 86 8.17 7.61 1.17
N ASN A 87 9.34 7.72 1.80
CA ASN A 87 9.91 6.58 2.53
C ASN A 87 9.59 6.75 4.01
N ASP A 88 8.53 6.08 4.45
CA ASP A 88 7.91 6.35 5.73
C ASP A 88 8.40 5.41 6.82
N SER A 89 8.35 5.89 8.06
CA SER A 89 8.61 5.11 9.26
C SER A 89 7.34 5.07 10.10
N VAL A 90 6.65 3.93 10.10
CA VAL A 90 5.35 3.78 10.75
C VAL A 90 5.42 2.75 11.88
N ALA A 91 4.91 3.12 13.06
CA ALA A 91 4.69 2.21 14.18
C ALA A 91 3.22 2.25 14.61
N GLY A 92 2.54 1.10 14.68
CA GLY A 92 1.20 0.98 15.28
C GLY A 92 1.25 1.14 16.81
N ASP A 93 2.33 0.64 17.41
CA ASP A 93 2.59 0.60 18.85
C ASP A 93 1.71 -0.42 19.59
N ALA A 94 0.69 -0.05 20.35
CA ALA A 94 -0.04 -0.99 21.20
C ALA A 94 -1.53 -1.01 20.90
N GLY A 95 -2.02 -2.07 20.27
CA GLY A 95 -3.39 -2.13 19.80
C GLY A 95 -3.52 -3.14 18.68
N ASN A 96 -4.72 -3.33 18.15
CA ASN A 96 -4.89 -4.04 16.89
C ASN A 96 -4.96 -3.00 15.78
N ASP A 97 -3.84 -2.76 15.12
CA ASP A 97 -3.68 -1.61 14.25
C ASP A 97 -3.94 -1.97 12.79
N SER A 98 -4.42 -1.00 12.02
CA SER A 98 -4.55 -1.08 10.57
C SER A 98 -3.58 -0.12 9.93
N ILE A 99 -2.52 -0.63 9.33
CA ILE A 99 -1.38 0.16 8.84
C ILE A 99 -1.23 0.01 7.33
N SER A 100 -1.13 1.14 6.63
CA SER A 100 -0.64 1.22 5.26
C SER A 100 0.70 1.96 5.20
N GLY A 101 1.71 1.34 4.58
CA GLY A 101 3.01 1.98 4.33
C GLY A 101 2.94 3.05 3.25
N GLY A 102 2.13 2.82 2.21
CA GLY A 102 1.94 3.80 1.14
C GLY A 102 2.87 3.58 -0.07
N ASP A 103 3.24 4.65 -0.75
CA ASP A 103 4.16 4.59 -1.90
C ASP A 103 5.59 4.92 -1.46
N GLY A 104 6.54 3.98 -1.54
CA GLY A 104 7.95 4.31 -1.38
C GLY A 104 8.86 3.17 -0.98
N SER A 105 9.49 3.25 0.19
CA SER A 105 10.35 2.18 0.70
C SER A 105 10.29 2.27 2.20
N ASP A 106 9.29 1.61 2.75
CA ASP A 106 8.77 1.95 4.05
C ASP A 106 9.31 1.01 5.13
N SER A 107 9.33 1.51 6.36
CA SER A 107 9.66 0.73 7.54
C SER A 107 8.44 0.69 8.43
N VAL A 108 7.73 -0.43 8.42
CA VAL A 108 6.49 -0.62 9.17
C VAL A 108 6.69 -1.57 10.35
N ASN A 109 6.29 -1.15 11.54
CA ASN A 109 6.19 -1.98 12.73
C ASN A 109 4.74 -2.03 13.21
N GLY A 110 4.15 -3.23 13.30
CA GLY A 110 2.80 -3.42 13.85
C GLY A 110 2.78 -3.07 15.33
N GLY A 111 3.47 -3.89 16.12
CA GLY A 111 3.71 -3.63 17.54
C GLY A 111 3.09 -4.72 18.40
N ASP A 112 2.46 -4.33 19.50
CA ASP A 112 1.78 -5.24 20.42
C ASP A 112 0.30 -5.38 20.00
N GLY A 113 -0.07 -6.47 19.33
CA GLY A 113 -1.47 -6.79 19.12
C GLY A 113 -1.68 -7.70 17.94
N SER A 114 -2.84 -7.59 17.29
CA SER A 114 -3.15 -8.34 16.07
C SER A 114 -3.31 -7.33 14.95
N ASP A 115 -2.24 -7.10 14.19
CA ASP A 115 -2.19 -5.99 13.26
C ASP A 115 -2.56 -6.42 11.84
N SER A 116 -3.07 -5.47 11.05
CA SER A 116 -3.33 -5.62 9.63
C SER A 116 -2.42 -4.66 8.88
N ILE A 117 -1.42 -5.19 8.18
CA ILE A 117 -0.36 -4.39 7.56
C ILE A 117 -0.37 -4.60 6.04
N ASP A 118 -0.53 -3.49 5.32
CA ASP A 118 -0.27 -3.37 3.89
C ASP A 118 0.93 -2.44 3.70
N SER A 119 2.11 -2.97 3.37
CA SER A 119 3.29 -2.10 3.19
C SER A 119 3.21 -1.20 1.96
N GLY A 120 2.23 -1.40 1.08
CA GLY A 120 2.06 -0.59 -0.10
C GLY A 120 3.07 -0.91 -1.20
N SER A 121 3.51 0.12 -1.93
CA SER A 121 4.38 -0.03 -3.08
C SER A 121 5.84 0.24 -2.76
N GLY A 122 6.72 -0.62 -3.28
CA GLY A 122 8.16 -0.40 -3.20
C GLY A 122 8.94 -1.52 -2.55
N SER A 123 9.98 -1.15 -1.80
CA SER A 123 10.92 -2.10 -1.19
C SER A 123 10.90 -1.94 0.31
N ASP A 124 9.92 -2.57 0.94
CA ASP A 124 9.57 -2.28 2.32
C ASP A 124 10.24 -3.24 3.30
N THR A 125 10.29 -2.82 4.55
CA THR A 125 10.67 -3.66 5.69
C THR A 125 9.52 -3.66 6.67
N VAL A 126 8.90 -4.82 6.86
CA VAL A 126 7.79 -4.99 7.79
C VAL A 126 8.19 -5.91 8.94
N ASP A 127 7.88 -5.47 10.15
CA ASP A 127 7.93 -6.27 11.37
C ASP A 127 6.54 -6.23 12.02
N GLY A 128 5.79 -7.33 12.00
CA GLY A 128 4.48 -7.42 12.66
C GLY A 128 4.56 -7.15 14.16
N GLY A 129 5.74 -7.29 14.76
CA GLY A 129 5.95 -7.00 16.18
C GLY A 129 5.68 -8.20 17.07
N GLY A 130 5.17 -7.93 18.27
CA GLY A 130 5.14 -8.84 19.40
C GLY A 130 3.77 -9.01 20.03
N GLY A 131 2.82 -9.63 19.35
CA GLY A 131 1.49 -9.87 19.90
C GLY A 131 0.69 -10.71 18.93
N GLY A 132 -0.54 -11.07 19.31
CA GLY A 132 -1.57 -11.56 18.39
C GLY A 132 -1.16 -12.51 17.25
N THR A 133 -1.90 -12.39 16.15
CA THR A 133 -1.58 -12.94 14.83
C THR A 133 -1.72 -11.80 13.84
N ASP A 134 -0.61 -11.31 13.35
CA ASP A 134 -0.58 -10.23 12.37
C ASP A 134 -0.96 -10.77 10.99
N LEU A 135 -1.67 -9.95 10.23
CA LEU A 135 -2.06 -10.19 8.85
C LEU A 135 -1.24 -9.25 7.98
N MET A 136 -0.50 -9.82 7.04
CA MET A 136 0.37 -9.06 6.15
C MET A 136 -0.05 -9.32 4.72
N ALA A 137 -0.23 -8.27 3.91
CA ALA A 137 -0.58 -8.44 2.51
C ALA A 137 0.46 -9.30 1.77
N PRO A 138 0.04 -10.23 0.89
CA PRO A 138 0.97 -11.10 0.18
C PRO A 138 1.73 -10.35 -0.92
N GLU A 139 2.96 -10.75 -1.22
CA GLU A 139 3.78 -10.16 -2.26
C GLU A 139 3.80 -11.02 -3.54
N ALA A 140 3.98 -10.38 -4.70
CA ALA A 140 4.18 -11.04 -5.98
C ALA A 140 5.23 -10.37 -6.86
N THR A 141 5.67 -11.10 -7.89
CA THR A 141 6.38 -10.53 -9.05
C THR A 141 5.71 -11.06 -10.33
N VAL A 142 5.95 -10.40 -11.47
CA VAL A 142 5.54 -10.91 -12.78
C VAL A 142 6.61 -10.63 -13.82
N ASP A 143 6.86 -11.61 -14.69
CA ASP A 143 7.74 -11.55 -15.86
C ASP A 143 7.00 -12.11 -17.09
N LEU A 144 7.01 -11.36 -18.19
CA LEU A 144 6.25 -11.63 -19.38
C LEU A 144 7.16 -12.08 -20.52
N THR A 145 6.98 -13.31 -20.97
CA THR A 145 7.79 -13.90 -22.05
C THR A 145 6.93 -14.28 -23.26
N PRO A 146 7.48 -14.25 -24.49
CA PRO A 146 8.79 -13.69 -24.85
C PRO A 146 8.79 -12.15 -24.93
N ASP A 147 9.94 -11.53 -24.67
CA ASP A 147 10.14 -10.06 -24.64
C ASP A 147 10.00 -9.38 -26.02
N SER A 148 9.92 -10.16 -27.10
CA SER A 148 9.78 -9.66 -28.47
C SER A 148 8.86 -10.56 -29.29
N PRO A 149 7.55 -10.55 -28.98
CA PRO A 149 6.59 -11.46 -29.58
C PRO A 149 6.19 -11.00 -30.99
N GLY A 150 5.98 -11.95 -31.90
CA GLY A 150 5.29 -11.68 -33.15
C GLY A 150 3.76 -11.69 -32.99
N VAL A 151 3.04 -11.25 -34.01
CA VAL A 151 1.55 -11.14 -34.02
C VAL A 151 0.78 -12.44 -33.78
N SER A 152 1.44 -13.59 -33.82
CA SER A 152 0.85 -14.91 -33.60
C SER A 152 1.50 -15.67 -32.44
N ALA A 153 2.19 -14.96 -31.55
CA ALA A 153 2.83 -15.58 -30.39
C ALA A 153 1.79 -15.99 -29.33
N THR A 154 2.19 -16.97 -28.51
CA THR A 154 1.58 -17.18 -27.20
C THR A 154 2.51 -16.54 -26.17
N LEU A 155 1.96 -15.65 -25.36
CA LEU A 155 2.68 -15.02 -24.25
C LEU A 155 2.44 -15.84 -22.98
N THR A 156 3.44 -15.88 -22.11
CA THR A 156 3.37 -16.52 -20.79
C THR A 156 3.78 -15.50 -19.74
N ALA A 157 2.84 -15.13 -18.87
CA ALA A 157 3.14 -14.40 -17.64
C ALA A 157 3.58 -15.43 -16.59
N THR A 158 4.77 -15.28 -16.05
CA THR A 158 5.29 -16.10 -14.95
C THR A 158 5.37 -15.25 -13.70
N ALA A 159 4.70 -15.67 -12.64
CA ALA A 159 4.68 -14.96 -11.37
C ALA A 159 5.48 -15.70 -10.29
N SER A 160 5.96 -14.96 -9.30
CA SER A 160 6.22 -15.50 -7.97
C SER A 160 5.17 -14.96 -7.01
N ALA A 161 4.92 -15.69 -5.93
CA ALA A 161 4.06 -15.24 -4.85
C ALA A 161 4.64 -15.71 -3.51
N SER A 162 4.61 -14.84 -2.52
CA SER A 162 5.00 -15.14 -1.14
C SER A 162 4.04 -14.46 -0.18
N ASP A 163 3.93 -15.06 1.00
CA ASP A 163 3.10 -14.57 2.08
C ASP A 163 3.93 -14.59 3.35
N ALA A 164 4.04 -13.44 4.02
CA ALA A 164 4.86 -13.29 5.21
C ALA A 164 4.23 -14.01 6.42
N ASP A 165 2.90 -14.09 6.49
CA ASP A 165 2.19 -14.77 7.57
C ASP A 165 2.03 -16.30 7.33
N GLY A 166 2.40 -16.76 6.12
CA GLY A 166 2.39 -18.16 5.71
C GLY A 166 1.04 -18.66 5.21
N GLY A 167 0.11 -17.76 4.91
CA GLY A 167 -1.15 -18.03 4.22
C GLY A 167 -0.99 -18.59 2.81
N THR A 168 -2.12 -18.94 2.19
CA THR A 168 -2.15 -19.46 0.81
C THR A 168 -2.44 -18.32 -0.14
N VAL A 169 -1.48 -17.98 -1.00
CA VAL A 169 -1.67 -16.95 -2.01
C VAL A 169 -2.41 -17.47 -3.24
N THR A 170 -3.42 -16.71 -3.66
CA THR A 170 -4.06 -16.79 -4.97
C THR A 170 -3.72 -15.55 -5.79
N LEU A 171 -3.75 -15.68 -7.11
CA LEU A 171 -3.37 -14.64 -8.05
C LEU A 171 -4.55 -14.30 -8.96
N THR A 172 -4.65 -13.01 -9.31
CA THR A 172 -5.50 -12.51 -10.39
C THR A 172 -4.65 -11.94 -11.50
N TYR A 173 -4.72 -12.54 -12.69
CA TYR A 173 -4.07 -12.07 -13.91
C TYR A 173 -5.06 -11.28 -14.75
N VAL A 174 -4.73 -10.04 -15.12
CA VAL A 174 -5.50 -9.20 -16.05
C VAL A 174 -4.63 -8.84 -17.24
N TRP A 175 -5.01 -9.32 -18.42
CA TRP A 175 -4.32 -9.06 -19.67
C TRP A 175 -4.99 -7.94 -20.43
N THR A 176 -4.18 -7.02 -20.97
CA THR A 176 -4.67 -5.92 -21.81
C THR A 176 -3.94 -5.86 -23.14
N LEU A 177 -4.64 -5.43 -24.20
CA LEU A 177 -4.11 -5.08 -25.50
C LEU A 177 -4.38 -3.59 -25.73
N ASN A 178 -3.33 -2.77 -25.83
CA ASN A 178 -3.40 -1.31 -25.90
C ASN A 178 -4.32 -0.71 -24.80
N GLY A 179 -4.22 -1.24 -23.57
CA GLY A 179 -5.02 -0.84 -22.42
C GLY A 179 -6.45 -1.41 -22.37
N VAL A 180 -6.89 -2.18 -23.38
CA VAL A 180 -8.21 -2.84 -23.37
C VAL A 180 -8.07 -4.26 -22.81
N ILE A 181 -8.86 -4.60 -21.78
CA ILE A 181 -8.85 -5.95 -21.18
C ILE A 181 -9.27 -6.99 -22.22
N VAL A 182 -8.44 -8.02 -22.41
CA VAL A 182 -8.69 -9.14 -23.33
C VAL A 182 -8.84 -10.48 -22.62
N LYS A 183 -8.31 -10.64 -21.41
CA LYS A 183 -8.45 -11.86 -20.60
C LYS A 183 -8.31 -11.54 -19.11
N THR A 184 -9.10 -12.21 -18.28
CA THR A 184 -8.96 -12.19 -16.82
C THR A 184 -9.00 -13.61 -16.28
N THR A 185 -8.01 -13.96 -15.45
CA THR A 185 -7.93 -15.22 -14.72
C THR A 185 -7.84 -14.88 -13.23
N ALA A 186 -8.91 -15.06 -12.46
CA ALA A 186 -8.98 -14.63 -11.05
C ALA A 186 -8.96 -15.83 -10.08
N GLY A 187 -8.35 -15.63 -8.91
CA GLY A 187 -8.36 -16.58 -7.79
C GLY A 187 -7.65 -17.91 -8.07
N THR A 188 -6.58 -17.89 -8.88
CA THR A 188 -5.82 -19.10 -9.22
C THR A 188 -4.57 -19.24 -8.36
N SER A 189 -4.18 -20.46 -7.99
CA SER A 189 -2.87 -20.73 -7.37
C SER A 189 -1.76 -21.02 -8.39
N ALA A 190 -2.07 -20.94 -9.69
CA ALA A 190 -1.09 -21.13 -10.75
C ALA A 190 -0.15 -19.92 -10.84
N LEU A 191 1.16 -20.18 -10.79
CA LEU A 191 2.24 -19.20 -10.96
C LEU A 191 2.52 -18.86 -12.44
N SER A 192 1.64 -19.29 -13.35
CA SER A 192 1.74 -18.93 -14.75
C SER A 192 0.36 -18.84 -15.39
N ASP A 193 0.18 -17.85 -16.27
CA ASP A 193 -0.98 -17.73 -17.14
C ASP A 193 -0.53 -17.43 -18.58
N GLU A 194 -1.28 -17.91 -19.57
CA GLU A 194 -0.92 -17.77 -21.00
C GLU A 194 -1.96 -16.99 -21.79
N LEU A 195 -1.50 -16.17 -22.74
CA LEU A 195 -2.33 -15.46 -23.71
C LEU A 195 -1.92 -15.83 -25.14
N ASP A 196 -2.78 -16.58 -25.85
CA ASP A 196 -2.61 -16.85 -27.27
C ASP A 196 -3.17 -15.69 -28.10
N LEU A 197 -2.29 -14.92 -28.75
CA LEU A 197 -2.69 -13.77 -29.56
C LEU A 197 -3.55 -14.15 -30.77
N THR A 198 -3.46 -15.39 -31.24
CA THR A 198 -4.28 -15.88 -32.35
C THR A 198 -5.72 -16.18 -31.95
N SER A 199 -5.99 -16.26 -30.65
CA SER A 199 -7.32 -16.52 -30.09
C SER A 199 -8.14 -15.26 -29.84
N LEU A 200 -7.54 -14.08 -30.04
CA LEU A 200 -8.21 -12.80 -29.81
C LEU A 200 -9.17 -12.46 -30.95
N ASP A 201 -10.35 -11.92 -30.60
CA ASP A 201 -11.33 -11.43 -31.56
C ASP A 201 -10.90 -10.10 -32.24
N THR A 202 -9.82 -9.49 -31.75
CA THR A 202 -9.24 -8.23 -32.24
C THR A 202 -8.06 -8.47 -33.17
N GLN A 203 -7.89 -7.60 -34.17
CA GLN A 203 -6.72 -7.66 -35.07
C GLN A 203 -5.47 -7.20 -34.33
N VAL A 204 -4.62 -8.16 -33.95
CA VAL A 204 -3.30 -7.92 -33.37
C VAL A 204 -2.32 -7.51 -34.46
N GLN A 205 -1.59 -6.41 -34.25
CA GLN A 205 -0.66 -5.81 -35.21
C GLN A 205 0.69 -5.52 -34.57
N ALA A 206 1.72 -5.39 -35.41
CA ALA A 206 3.01 -4.90 -34.95
C ALA A 206 2.87 -3.47 -34.42
N GLY A 207 3.51 -3.20 -33.28
CA GLY A 207 3.40 -1.95 -32.54
C GLY A 207 2.28 -1.92 -31.50
N ASP A 208 1.42 -2.94 -31.43
CA ASP A 208 0.49 -3.08 -30.30
C ASP A 208 1.25 -3.42 -29.02
N GLU A 209 0.80 -2.85 -27.91
CA GLU A 209 1.28 -3.17 -26.57
C GLU A 209 0.39 -4.25 -25.94
N VAL A 210 1.03 -5.28 -25.40
CA VAL A 210 0.37 -6.27 -24.55
C VAL A 210 0.94 -6.16 -23.15
N ALA A 211 0.07 -5.96 -22.17
CA ALA A 211 0.46 -5.88 -20.77
C ALA A 211 -0.31 -6.89 -19.92
N VAL A 212 0.31 -7.33 -18.83
CA VAL A 212 -0.31 -8.16 -17.80
C VAL A 212 -0.17 -7.47 -16.44
N ALA A 213 -1.25 -7.44 -15.68
CA ALA A 213 -1.28 -7.05 -14.28
C ALA A 213 -1.55 -8.29 -13.43
N VAL A 214 -0.81 -8.46 -12.33
CA VAL A 214 -0.93 -9.59 -11.39
C VAL A 214 -1.11 -9.06 -9.98
N THR A 215 -2.25 -9.42 -9.36
CA THR A 215 -2.57 -9.05 -7.98
C THR A 215 -2.63 -10.32 -7.11
N PRO A 216 -1.78 -10.44 -6.07
CA PRO A 216 -1.88 -11.53 -5.09
C PRO A 216 -2.96 -11.27 -4.04
N ASN A 217 -3.54 -12.34 -3.49
CA ASN A 217 -4.52 -12.30 -2.41
C ASN A 217 -4.39 -13.58 -1.55
N ASP A 218 -4.32 -13.42 -0.23
CA ASP A 218 -4.16 -14.52 0.75
C ASP A 218 -5.50 -15.05 1.32
N GLY A 219 -6.62 -14.49 0.84
CA GLY A 219 -7.98 -14.75 1.30
C GLY A 219 -8.54 -13.68 2.25
N VAL A 220 -7.69 -12.74 2.69
CA VAL A 220 -8.04 -11.63 3.59
C VAL A 220 -7.65 -10.29 2.97
N LEU A 221 -6.39 -10.12 2.57
CA LEU A 221 -5.84 -8.89 1.99
C LEU A 221 -5.44 -9.11 0.53
N ASP A 222 -5.63 -8.07 -0.28
CA ASP A 222 -5.00 -7.96 -1.59
C ASP A 222 -3.61 -7.35 -1.40
N GLY A 223 -2.60 -7.90 -2.06
CA GLY A 223 -1.29 -7.28 -2.13
C GLY A 223 -1.12 -6.38 -3.36
N GLU A 224 0.04 -5.73 -3.45
CA GLU A 224 0.34 -4.78 -4.53
C GLU A 224 0.24 -5.45 -5.92
N THR A 225 -0.40 -4.74 -6.85
CA THR A 225 -0.51 -5.21 -8.24
C THR A 225 0.79 -4.97 -8.99
N LYS A 226 1.39 -6.03 -9.52
CA LYS A 226 2.60 -5.94 -10.35
C LYS A 226 2.27 -5.98 -11.83
N PHE A 227 3.07 -5.29 -12.64
CA PHE A 227 2.85 -5.13 -14.06
C PHE A 227 4.07 -5.56 -14.88
N ASP A 228 3.83 -6.16 -16.05
CA ASP A 228 4.83 -6.29 -17.10
C ASP A 228 4.19 -6.13 -18.49
N SER A 229 4.98 -5.71 -19.49
CA SER A 229 4.49 -5.38 -20.83
C SER A 229 5.52 -5.63 -21.92
N VAL A 230 5.02 -5.94 -23.11
CA VAL A 230 5.83 -6.16 -24.32
C VAL A 230 5.18 -5.48 -25.53
N ILE A 231 6.02 -5.07 -26.49
CA ILE A 231 5.59 -4.53 -27.79
C ILE A 231 5.70 -5.61 -28.85
N ILE A 232 4.62 -5.81 -29.61
CA ILE A 232 4.59 -6.79 -30.70
C ILE A 232 5.47 -6.31 -31.86
N ILE A 233 6.36 -7.19 -32.32
CA ILE A 233 7.27 -6.93 -33.43
C ILE A 233 6.74 -7.51 -34.75
N GLU A 234 7.25 -6.99 -35.86
CA GLU A 234 7.11 -7.67 -37.15
C GLU A 234 7.92 -8.98 -37.11
N GLY A 235 7.26 -10.08 -37.46
CA GLY A 235 7.87 -11.43 -37.50
C GLY A 235 8.77 -11.67 -38.70
#